data_AF-A0A328B5C9-F1
#
_entry.id   AF-A0A328B5C9-F1
#
_cell.length_a   1.000
_cell.length_b   1.000
_cell.length_c   1.000
_cell.angle_alpha   90.00
_cell.angle_beta   90.00
_cell.angle_gamma   90.00
#
_symmetry.space_group_name_H-M   'P 1'
#
loop_
_entity.id
_entity.type
_entity.pdbx_description
1 polymer ?
#
loop_
_entity_poly.entity_id
_entity_poly.type
_entity_poly.pdbx_seq_one_letter_code
_entity_poly.pdbx_strand_id
1 'polypeptide(L)'
;MLFMREDRSSRGGPAGLDAPLFVLLCRCSRLRQPQGLRPARERQNTQARVGGVNGAESLTSGAVIPRRYGCLHTYFGVLFELAARRMRRIYLSDHMALSRISRRRWPLPLPFFTLITLLLVGCRQPVTTQAPVSASASRPVVLPDSAGHVPRLDAQLRQHYRALGDAAQGLRFAVFEQAMTGYLNLRQQGLVPRQRLAIVDFDLPSTEKRLWVLDVSANQVLYRTLVAHGNQSGQLQASHFSNTVNSHMSSLGFYVAGETYVGKHGRSLRLSGLDEGFNSNAAARAIVVHGADYVSENFIKQTGRLGRSQGCPALPLDLYEPIIDSLKGGAGLFMHKSEAGYSSPYLDEQKASAAYFPAA
;
A
#
# COMPACT_ATOMS: atom_id res chain seq x y z
N MET A 1 -46.19 1.26 -64.14
CA MET A 1 -46.86 0.10 -64.75
C MET A 1 -46.44 -1.12 -63.93
N LEU A 2 -47.40 -1.93 -63.45
CA LEU A 2 -47.13 -3.19 -62.73
C LEU A 2 -46.46 -4.22 -63.64
N PHE A 3 -45.66 -5.16 -63.09
CA PHE A 3 -45.63 -6.62 -63.36
C PHE A 3 -44.57 -7.24 -62.41
N MET A 4 -44.98 -7.99 -61.36
CA MET A 4 -44.98 -9.48 -61.23
C MET A 4 -43.57 -10.11 -61.03
N ARG A 5 -43.30 -10.90 -59.97
CA ARG A 5 -43.63 -12.35 -59.71
C ARG A 5 -42.94 -13.27 -60.73
N GLU A 6 -42.36 -14.44 -60.40
CA GLU A 6 -42.45 -15.45 -59.31
C GLU A 6 -41.02 -15.95 -58.91
N ASP A 7 -40.67 -16.70 -57.84
CA ASP A 7 -41.28 -17.63 -56.85
C ASP A 7 -40.78 -19.09 -57.00
N ARG A 8 -40.84 -19.87 -55.89
CA ARG A 8 -40.42 -21.28 -55.64
C ARG A 8 -38.94 -21.54 -55.29
N SER A 9 -38.53 -22.53 -54.48
CA SER A 9 -39.11 -23.37 -53.39
C SER A 9 -38.38 -24.73 -53.34
N SER A 10 -37.68 -25.05 -52.24
CA SER A 10 -37.57 -26.42 -51.67
C SER A 10 -36.83 -26.40 -50.32
N ARG A 11 -37.53 -26.60 -49.18
CA ARG A 11 -37.72 -27.86 -48.41
C ARG A 11 -36.52 -28.28 -47.53
N GLY A 12 -36.72 -28.37 -46.20
CA GLY A 12 -35.78 -29.03 -45.27
C GLY A 12 -35.97 -28.73 -43.78
N GLY A 13 -36.90 -29.44 -43.11
CA GLY A 13 -37.03 -29.61 -41.64
C GLY A 13 -37.71 -30.98 -41.37
N PRO A 14 -38.01 -31.42 -40.13
CA PRO A 14 -37.86 -30.79 -38.79
C PRO A 14 -36.54 -31.28 -38.11
N ALA A 15 -36.27 -31.32 -36.78
CA ALA A 15 -36.99 -31.07 -35.51
C ALA A 15 -35.97 -30.50 -34.46
N GLY A 16 -36.26 -30.14 -33.21
CA GLY A 16 -37.45 -30.25 -32.34
C GLY A 16 -37.19 -31.13 -31.09
N LEU A 17 -36.87 -30.49 -29.94
CA LEU A 17 -36.99 -31.04 -28.56
C LEU A 17 -36.59 -30.01 -27.48
N ASP A 18 -37.61 -29.35 -26.93
CA ASP A 18 -37.86 -28.95 -25.53
C ASP A 18 -36.75 -28.53 -24.54
N ALA A 19 -37.00 -27.39 -23.88
CA ALA A 19 -36.34 -26.95 -22.66
C ALA A 19 -36.87 -27.67 -21.40
N PRO A 20 -36.31 -27.38 -20.20
CA PRO A 20 -37.12 -26.49 -19.37
C PRO A 20 -36.35 -25.39 -18.63
N LEU A 21 -37.09 -24.29 -18.44
CA LEU A 21 -36.77 -23.08 -17.70
C LEU A 21 -36.77 -23.33 -16.18
N PHE A 22 -35.64 -23.14 -15.48
CA PHE A 22 -35.62 -23.21 -14.01
C PHE A 22 -35.91 -21.83 -13.38
N VAL A 23 -37.19 -21.59 -13.07
CA VAL A 23 -37.65 -20.41 -12.32
C VAL A 23 -37.52 -20.69 -10.82
N LEU A 24 -36.55 -20.07 -10.15
CA LEU A 24 -36.42 -20.16 -8.69
C LEU A 24 -37.17 -19.01 -7.98
N LEU A 25 -38.45 -19.25 -7.66
CA LEU A 25 -39.24 -18.37 -6.80
C LEU A 25 -38.76 -18.46 -5.35
N CYS A 26 -37.94 -17.51 -4.89
CA CYS A 26 -37.59 -17.40 -3.48
C CYS A 26 -38.74 -16.74 -2.70
N ARG A 27 -39.57 -17.58 -2.06
CA ARG A 27 -40.82 -17.16 -1.39
C ARG A 27 -40.52 -16.59 -0.01
N CYS A 28 -40.99 -15.37 0.26
CA CYS A 28 -40.87 -14.71 1.56
C CYS A 28 -41.67 -15.46 2.65
N SER A 29 -41.01 -15.90 3.72
CA SER A 29 -41.64 -16.51 4.90
C SER A 29 -41.35 -15.70 6.16
N ARG A 30 -42.43 -15.19 6.78
CA ARG A 30 -42.37 -14.36 8.00
C ARG A 30 -41.90 -15.20 9.19
N LEU A 31 -40.73 -14.89 9.75
CA LEU A 31 -40.35 -15.34 11.09
C LEU A 31 -41.01 -14.42 12.14
N ARG A 32 -41.69 -15.03 13.11
CA ARG A 32 -42.37 -14.32 14.20
C ARG A 32 -41.35 -13.90 15.26
N GLN A 33 -41.50 -12.68 15.80
CA GLN A 33 -40.84 -12.28 17.03
C GLN A 33 -41.39 -13.10 18.22
N PRO A 34 -40.55 -13.59 19.15
CA PRO A 34 -40.99 -13.93 20.49
C PRO A 34 -41.15 -12.63 21.32
N GLN A 35 -42.25 -12.52 22.06
CA GLN A 35 -42.53 -11.37 22.91
C GLN A 35 -41.70 -11.39 24.21
N GLY A 36 -41.57 -10.22 24.84
CA GLY A 36 -40.66 -10.01 25.95
C GLY A 36 -41.06 -10.68 27.27
N LEU A 37 -40.03 -10.96 28.08
CA LEU A 37 -40.17 -11.25 29.51
C LEU A 37 -39.76 -10.02 30.33
N ARG A 38 -40.58 -9.70 31.33
CA ARG A 38 -40.43 -8.55 32.24
C ARG A 38 -39.31 -8.77 33.28
N PRO A 39 -38.76 -7.70 33.88
CA PRO A 39 -37.58 -7.81 34.75
C PRO A 39 -37.87 -8.54 36.07
N ALA A 40 -36.87 -9.30 36.54
CA ALA A 40 -36.89 -9.89 37.88
C ALA A 40 -36.64 -8.81 38.95
N ARG A 41 -37.41 -8.87 40.04
CA ARG A 41 -37.33 -7.94 41.17
C ARG A 41 -36.06 -8.13 42.00
N GLU A 42 -35.54 -7.00 42.46
CA GLU A 42 -34.67 -6.84 43.62
C GLU A 42 -35.20 -7.58 44.86
N ARG A 43 -34.31 -8.27 45.59
CA ARG A 43 -34.44 -8.45 47.04
C ARG A 43 -33.08 -8.25 47.71
N GLN A 44 -33.14 -7.53 48.82
CA GLN A 44 -31.98 -7.09 49.58
C GLN A 44 -31.57 -8.14 50.64
N ASN A 45 -30.26 -8.20 50.88
CA ASN A 45 -29.61 -8.28 52.19
C ASN A 45 -30.05 -9.34 53.22
N THR A 46 -29.12 -10.24 53.57
CA THR A 46 -28.83 -10.56 54.99
C THR A 46 -27.35 -10.92 55.14
N GLN A 47 -26.65 -10.19 56.01
CA GLN A 47 -25.37 -10.63 56.59
C GLN A 47 -25.64 -11.67 57.69
N ALA A 48 -24.77 -12.68 57.80
CA ALA A 48 -24.59 -13.47 59.01
C ALA A 48 -23.10 -13.87 59.12
N ARG A 49 -22.63 -14.15 60.35
CA ARG A 49 -21.23 -14.05 60.76
C ARG A 49 -20.87 -15.21 61.72
N VAL A 50 -19.57 -15.50 61.85
CA VAL A 50 -18.90 -16.24 62.95
C VAL A 50 -18.80 -17.78 62.84
N GLY A 51 -17.57 -18.28 63.07
CA GLY A 51 -17.26 -19.61 63.62
C GLY A 51 -16.95 -20.72 62.59
N GLY A 52 -15.95 -21.59 62.76
CA GLY A 52 -14.91 -21.61 63.80
C GLY A 52 -14.31 -23.01 64.05
N VAL A 53 -13.05 -23.20 63.62
CA VAL A 53 -12.01 -24.14 64.12
C VAL A 53 -12.20 -25.69 64.14
N ASN A 54 -11.09 -26.34 63.74
CA ASN A 54 -10.51 -27.63 64.18
C ASN A 54 -11.16 -28.98 63.81
N GLY A 55 -10.43 -29.76 62.98
CA GLY A 55 -9.46 -30.72 63.53
C GLY A 55 -9.61 -32.21 63.19
N ALA A 56 -8.56 -32.78 62.56
CA ALA A 56 -8.13 -34.20 62.60
C ALA A 56 -9.10 -35.30 62.06
N GLU A 57 -8.69 -36.49 61.60
CA GLU A 57 -7.37 -37.03 61.20
C GLU A 57 -7.58 -38.34 60.39
N SER A 58 -6.47 -39.02 60.02
CA SER A 58 -6.40 -40.44 59.63
C SER A 58 -6.62 -40.88 58.16
N LEU A 59 -5.51 -40.86 57.42
CA LEU A 59 -4.86 -42.05 56.80
C LEU A 59 -5.71 -43.08 56.04
N THR A 60 -5.31 -43.35 54.78
CA THR A 60 -4.88 -44.70 54.37
C THR A 60 -3.93 -44.67 53.17
N SER A 61 -3.08 -45.70 53.11
CA SER A 61 -2.16 -46.15 52.03
C SER A 61 -2.63 -45.82 50.59
N GLY A 62 -1.78 -45.57 49.58
CA GLY A 62 -0.34 -45.79 49.46
C GLY A 62 -0.04 -46.57 48.17
N ALA A 63 0.50 -45.90 47.15
CA ALA A 63 0.96 -46.53 45.90
C ALA A 63 2.05 -45.67 45.23
N VAL A 64 3.26 -46.22 45.11
CA VAL A 64 4.41 -45.61 44.41
C VAL A 64 4.81 -46.51 43.25
N ILE A 65 4.67 -46.04 42.01
CA ILE A 65 5.11 -46.70 40.78
C ILE A 65 5.79 -45.63 39.87
N PRO A 66 6.88 -45.94 39.15
CA PRO A 66 8.01 -45.01 39.06
C PRO A 66 8.08 -44.13 37.81
N ARG A 67 8.97 -43.13 37.88
CA ARG A 67 9.42 -42.32 36.73
C ARG A 67 9.99 -43.20 35.62
N ARG A 68 9.56 -42.96 34.37
CA ARG A 68 10.33 -43.30 33.16
C ARG A 68 10.63 -42.04 32.36
N TYR A 69 11.88 -41.59 32.39
CA TYR A 69 12.45 -40.77 31.32
C TYR A 69 13.03 -41.71 30.27
N GLY A 70 12.75 -41.49 28.98
CA GLY A 70 13.27 -42.34 27.91
C GLY A 70 12.86 -41.90 26.50
N CYS A 71 13.80 -41.29 25.77
CA CYS A 71 13.88 -41.21 24.32
C CYS A 71 12.59 -41.03 23.50
N LEU A 72 12.17 -39.76 23.29
CA LEU A 72 11.41 -39.37 22.09
C LEU A 72 11.96 -38.10 21.40
N HIS A 73 13.18 -37.66 21.74
CA HIS A 73 13.72 -36.36 21.32
C HIS A 73 14.82 -36.39 20.25
N THR A 74 15.19 -37.57 19.73
CA THR A 74 16.34 -37.76 18.83
C THR A 74 16.01 -38.11 17.37
N TYR A 75 14.75 -38.46 17.03
CA TYR A 75 14.38 -38.80 15.65
C TYR A 75 13.88 -37.63 14.78
N PHE A 76 13.34 -36.56 15.39
CA PHE A 76 12.87 -35.38 14.64
C PHE A 76 14.00 -34.45 14.16
N GLY A 77 15.14 -34.41 14.86
CA GLY A 77 16.28 -33.56 14.47
C GLY A 77 16.98 -34.02 13.19
N VAL A 78 17.20 -35.34 13.06
CA VAL A 78 17.99 -35.91 11.95
C VAL A 78 17.28 -35.76 10.60
N LEU A 79 15.95 -35.90 10.57
CA LEU A 79 15.14 -35.72 9.35
C LEU A 79 15.08 -34.25 8.90
N PHE A 80 14.98 -33.30 9.84
CA PHE A 80 14.95 -31.88 9.50
C PHE A 80 16.29 -31.40 8.95
N GLU A 81 17.41 -31.89 9.50
CA GLU A 81 18.74 -31.50 9.04
C GLU A 81 19.13 -32.15 7.69
N LEU A 82 18.67 -33.36 7.40
CA LEU A 82 18.81 -33.97 6.07
C LEU A 82 18.00 -33.23 5.00
N ALA A 83 16.78 -32.76 5.31
CA ALA A 83 15.98 -31.93 4.41
C ALA A 83 16.65 -30.56 4.13
N ALA A 84 17.13 -29.88 5.17
CA ALA A 84 17.84 -28.61 5.04
C ALA A 84 19.15 -28.73 4.24
N ARG A 85 19.90 -29.82 4.41
CA ARG A 85 21.12 -30.12 3.63
C ARG A 85 20.81 -30.42 2.15
N ARG A 86 19.65 -30.98 1.83
CA ARG A 86 19.21 -31.21 0.44
C ARG A 86 18.76 -29.93 -0.25
N MET A 87 18.02 -29.04 0.44
CA MET A 87 17.64 -27.73 -0.11
C MET A 87 18.84 -26.80 -0.32
N ARG A 88 19.84 -26.79 0.58
CA ARG A 88 21.09 -26.03 0.36
C ARG A 88 21.89 -26.48 -0.86
N ARG A 89 21.82 -27.76 -1.27
CA ARG A 89 22.47 -28.22 -2.51
C ARG A 89 21.77 -27.73 -3.77
N ILE A 90 20.44 -27.65 -3.76
CA ILE A 90 19.63 -27.20 -4.90
C ILE A 90 19.72 -25.67 -5.05
N TYR A 91 19.78 -24.90 -3.95
CA TYR A 91 19.92 -23.44 -4.03
C TYR A 91 21.33 -22.95 -4.43
N LEU A 92 22.37 -23.78 -4.26
CA LEU A 92 23.74 -23.44 -4.67
C LEU A 92 24.15 -23.98 -6.05
N SER A 93 23.37 -24.86 -6.70
CA SER A 93 23.70 -25.35 -8.05
C SER A 93 23.46 -24.30 -9.13
N ASP A 94 22.44 -23.46 -8.97
CA ASP A 94 21.92 -22.63 -10.07
C ASP A 94 22.51 -21.20 -10.12
N HIS A 95 23.43 -20.87 -9.19
CA HIS A 95 24.11 -19.56 -9.15
C HIS A 95 25.62 -19.60 -9.44
N MET A 96 26.18 -20.74 -9.90
CA MET A 96 27.57 -20.85 -10.36
C MET A 96 27.74 -20.94 -11.89
N ALA A 97 26.89 -20.25 -12.64
CA ALA A 97 27.02 -20.13 -14.10
C ALA A 97 26.73 -18.72 -14.62
N LEU A 98 27.54 -17.71 -14.23
CA LEU A 98 27.75 -16.46 -15.00
C LEU A 98 28.92 -15.58 -14.47
N SER A 99 30.07 -16.18 -14.12
CA SER A 99 31.24 -15.41 -13.63
C SER A 99 32.60 -15.98 -14.07
N ARG A 100 32.76 -16.23 -15.38
CA ARG A 100 34.07 -16.51 -16.00
C ARG A 100 34.27 -15.75 -17.32
N ILE A 101 34.41 -14.43 -17.23
CA ILE A 101 35.19 -13.65 -18.21
C ILE A 101 36.46 -13.18 -17.50
N SER A 102 37.61 -13.60 -18.02
CA SER A 102 38.89 -13.53 -17.32
C SER A 102 39.44 -12.11 -17.23
N ARG A 103 39.91 -11.72 -16.04
CA ARG A 103 40.85 -10.61 -15.90
C ARG A 103 42.18 -10.97 -16.59
N ARG A 104 42.40 -10.53 -17.83
CA ARG A 104 43.73 -10.51 -18.44
C ARG A 104 44.37 -9.14 -18.20
N ARG A 105 45.47 -9.13 -17.45
CA ARG A 105 46.38 -7.99 -17.35
C ARG A 105 47.01 -7.75 -18.72
N TRP A 106 46.91 -6.53 -19.25
CA TRP A 106 47.74 -6.07 -20.37
C TRP A 106 48.71 -5.02 -19.83
N PRO A 107 50.04 -5.19 -19.98
CA PRO A 107 51.01 -4.15 -19.63
C PRO A 107 51.08 -3.09 -20.73
N LEU A 108 51.24 -1.83 -20.33
CA LEU A 108 51.72 -0.76 -21.21
C LEU A 108 53.17 -1.01 -21.61
N PRO A 109 53.55 -0.63 -22.83
CA PRO A 109 54.61 0.38 -22.93
C PRO A 109 54.35 1.47 -23.98
N LEU A 110 54.77 2.69 -23.63
CA LEU A 110 55.13 3.79 -24.53
C LEU A 110 56.57 3.58 -25.06
N PRO A 111 57.11 4.42 -25.98
CA PRO A 111 56.50 5.19 -27.07
C PRO A 111 57.21 4.93 -28.43
N PHE A 112 56.67 5.43 -29.55
CA PHE A 112 57.49 5.66 -30.76
C PHE A 112 57.06 6.93 -31.51
N PHE A 113 58.05 7.77 -31.82
CA PHE A 113 57.94 8.99 -32.62
C PHE A 113 58.14 8.67 -34.11
N THR A 114 57.29 9.20 -34.99
CA THR A 114 57.61 9.77 -36.32
C THR A 114 56.36 10.54 -36.81
N LEU A 115 56.38 11.86 -36.88
CA LEU A 115 56.97 12.70 -37.94
C LEU A 115 56.31 12.53 -39.32
N ILE A 116 55.23 13.29 -39.57
CA ILE A 116 54.94 13.84 -40.91
C ILE A 116 54.69 15.34 -40.76
N THR A 117 55.46 16.12 -41.51
CA THR A 117 55.48 17.58 -41.52
C THR A 117 54.70 18.16 -42.70
N LEU A 118 53.93 19.21 -42.40
CA LEU A 118 53.70 20.42 -43.22
C LEU A 118 53.11 20.34 -44.64
N LEU A 119 52.45 21.47 -44.98
CA LEU A 119 51.92 21.99 -46.26
C LEU A 119 50.37 21.96 -46.27
N LEU A 120 49.64 23.05 -46.56
CA LEU A 120 49.94 24.48 -46.73
C LEU A 120 48.62 25.28 -46.56
N VAL A 121 48.71 26.61 -46.39
CA VAL A 121 47.74 27.64 -46.84
C VAL A 121 46.24 27.41 -46.52
N GLY A 122 45.53 28.28 -45.80
CA GLY A 122 45.68 29.73 -45.74
C GLY A 122 44.48 30.42 -46.40
N CYS A 123 43.36 30.50 -45.69
CA CYS A 123 42.21 31.33 -46.06
C CYS A 123 41.76 32.17 -44.85
N ARG A 124 42.33 33.38 -44.73
CA ARG A 124 41.74 34.42 -43.87
C ARG A 124 40.43 34.88 -44.51
N GLN A 125 39.30 34.43 -43.97
CA GLN A 125 38.00 35.05 -44.25
C GLN A 125 37.99 36.47 -43.66
N PRO A 126 37.50 37.50 -44.39
CA PRO A 126 37.37 38.83 -43.83
C PRO A 126 36.26 38.85 -42.77
N VAL A 127 36.56 39.38 -41.59
CA VAL A 127 35.53 39.67 -40.58
C VAL A 127 34.75 40.89 -41.04
N THR A 128 33.61 40.67 -41.68
CA THR A 128 32.65 41.73 -42.00
C THR A 128 32.00 42.22 -40.72
N THR A 129 32.37 43.43 -40.28
CA THR A 129 31.67 44.16 -39.23
C THR A 129 30.23 44.39 -39.65
N GLN A 130 29.29 43.64 -39.05
CA GLN A 130 27.87 43.93 -39.21
C GLN A 130 27.47 45.08 -38.27
N ALA A 131 26.77 46.07 -38.83
CA ALA A 131 26.18 47.17 -38.06
C ALA A 131 25.12 46.63 -37.07
N PRO A 132 24.86 47.34 -35.95
CA PRO A 132 23.84 46.92 -35.00
C PRO A 132 22.46 46.93 -35.64
N VAL A 133 21.91 45.74 -35.92
CA VAL A 133 20.50 45.58 -36.25
C VAL A 133 19.66 45.99 -35.05
N SER A 134 18.85 47.04 -35.24
CA SER A 134 17.89 47.50 -34.24
C SER A 134 17.02 46.35 -33.76
N ALA A 135 17.02 46.11 -32.45
CA ALA A 135 16.15 45.11 -31.83
C ALA A 135 14.69 45.49 -32.08
N SER A 136 14.05 44.82 -33.05
CA SER A 136 12.60 44.84 -33.17
C SER A 136 12.03 44.26 -31.89
N ALA A 137 11.26 45.06 -31.16
CA ALA A 137 10.68 44.64 -29.90
C ALA A 137 9.72 43.47 -30.14
N SER A 138 10.17 42.26 -29.81
CA SER A 138 9.29 41.10 -29.77
C SER A 138 8.17 41.40 -28.77
N ARG A 139 6.92 41.39 -29.27
CA ARG A 139 5.73 41.42 -28.40
C ARG A 139 5.92 40.34 -27.33
N PRO A 140 5.66 40.63 -26.04
CA PRO A 140 5.71 39.60 -25.03
C PRO A 140 4.72 38.50 -25.42
N VAL A 141 5.24 37.27 -25.56
CA VAL A 141 4.40 36.08 -25.68
C VAL A 141 3.67 35.97 -24.34
N VAL A 142 2.39 36.34 -24.33
CA VAL A 142 1.53 36.17 -23.17
C VAL A 142 1.34 34.68 -22.97
N LEU A 143 2.09 34.12 -22.01
CA LEU A 143 1.87 32.75 -21.53
C LEU A 143 0.44 32.67 -20.99
N PRO A 144 -0.38 31.68 -21.39
CA PRO A 144 -1.78 31.63 -21.02
C PRO A 144 -1.96 31.28 -19.54
N ASP A 145 -2.48 32.25 -18.79
CA ASP A 145 -3.40 32.12 -17.65
C ASP A 145 -3.06 31.09 -16.53
N SER A 146 -1.80 30.69 -16.37
CA SER A 146 -1.39 29.70 -15.36
C SER A 146 -1.42 30.26 -13.93
N ALA A 147 -1.57 31.58 -13.77
CA ALA A 147 -1.56 32.26 -12.47
C ALA A 147 -2.84 32.04 -11.65
N GLY A 148 -4.00 31.91 -12.28
CA GLY A 148 -5.29 31.73 -11.58
C GLY A 148 -5.62 30.28 -11.20
N HIS A 149 -4.96 29.30 -11.83
CA HIS A 149 -5.34 27.89 -11.75
C HIS A 149 -4.97 27.23 -10.41
N VAL A 150 -3.75 27.43 -9.90
CA VAL A 150 -3.33 26.86 -8.61
C VAL A 150 -4.14 27.41 -7.41
N PRO A 151 -4.38 28.73 -7.26
CA PRO A 151 -5.28 29.23 -6.21
C PRO A 151 -6.71 28.70 -6.30
N ARG A 152 -7.20 28.42 -7.53
CA ARG A 152 -8.51 27.79 -7.74
C ARG A 152 -8.52 26.32 -7.31
N LEU A 153 -7.42 25.58 -7.51
CA LEU A 153 -7.26 24.22 -7.01
C LEU A 153 -7.25 24.20 -5.48
N ASP A 154 -6.46 25.05 -4.82
CA ASP A 154 -6.45 25.20 -3.35
C ASP A 154 -7.88 25.38 -2.79
N ALA A 155 -8.64 26.33 -3.37
CA ALA A 155 -10.00 26.59 -2.95
C ALA A 155 -10.93 25.37 -3.11
N GLN A 156 -10.77 24.57 -4.17
CA GLN A 156 -11.49 23.32 -4.37
C GLN A 156 -11.06 22.22 -3.38
N LEU A 157 -9.75 22.07 -3.13
CA LEU A 157 -9.25 21.11 -2.13
C LEU A 157 -9.74 21.46 -0.72
N ARG A 158 -9.78 22.76 -0.37
CA ARG A 158 -10.39 23.23 0.90
C ARG A 158 -11.88 22.92 0.98
N GLN A 159 -12.62 23.01 -0.13
CA GLN A 159 -14.03 22.64 -0.19
C GLN A 159 -14.22 21.12 0.02
N HIS A 160 -13.47 20.28 -0.70
CA HIS A 160 -13.52 18.82 -0.56
C HIS A 160 -13.13 18.37 0.85
N TYR A 161 -12.05 18.93 1.42
CA TYR A 161 -11.61 18.65 2.77
C TYR A 161 -12.68 18.99 3.82
N ARG A 162 -13.37 20.14 3.69
CA ARG A 162 -14.50 20.51 4.55
C ARG A 162 -15.67 19.54 4.41
N ALA A 163 -15.93 19.03 3.20
CA ALA A 163 -17.00 18.06 2.95
C ALA A 163 -16.78 16.70 3.62
N LEU A 164 -15.53 16.33 3.95
CA LEU A 164 -15.22 15.10 4.70
C LEU A 164 -15.76 15.10 6.14
N GLY A 165 -16.01 16.28 6.73
CA GLY A 165 -16.56 16.46 8.07
C GLY A 165 -15.77 15.76 9.19
N ASP A 166 -16.47 15.37 10.26
CA ASP A 166 -15.88 14.76 11.46
C ASP A 166 -15.13 13.45 11.18
N ALA A 167 -15.44 12.75 10.09
CA ALA A 167 -14.77 11.52 9.70
C ALA A 167 -13.28 11.75 9.34
N ALA A 168 -12.92 12.97 8.92
CA ALA A 168 -11.53 13.39 8.68
C ALA A 168 -10.83 13.96 9.93
N GLN A 169 -11.44 13.96 11.12
CA GLN A 169 -10.81 14.46 12.34
C GLN A 169 -9.39 13.90 12.53
N GLY A 170 -8.42 14.79 12.74
CA GLY A 170 -7.00 14.47 12.92
C GLY A 170 -6.19 14.44 11.62
N LEU A 171 -6.82 14.28 10.45
CA LEU A 171 -6.14 14.53 9.17
C LEU A 171 -5.86 16.02 9.09
N ARG A 172 -4.64 16.42 8.74
CA ARG A 172 -4.28 17.83 8.58
C ARG A 172 -4.51 18.26 7.13
N PHE A 173 -5.04 19.47 6.92
CA PHE A 173 -5.32 19.98 5.57
C PHE A 173 -4.09 19.89 4.63
N ALA A 174 -2.91 20.30 5.09
CA ALA A 174 -1.67 20.24 4.29
C ALA A 174 -1.31 18.81 3.83
N VAL A 175 -1.62 17.79 4.63
CA VAL A 175 -1.38 16.37 4.27
C VAL A 175 -2.43 15.88 3.28
N PHE A 176 -3.70 16.27 3.46
CA PHE A 176 -4.75 16.01 2.48
C PHE A 176 -4.45 16.67 1.14
N GLU A 177 -4.00 17.92 1.14
CA GLU A 177 -3.59 18.69 -0.03
C GLU A 177 -2.45 18.01 -0.78
N GLN A 178 -1.34 17.68 -0.09
CA GLN A 178 -0.24 16.91 -0.69
C GLN A 178 -0.71 15.56 -1.27
N ALA A 179 -1.54 14.82 -0.54
CA ALA A 179 -2.08 13.54 -0.99
C ALA A 179 -2.94 13.70 -2.26
N MET A 180 -3.77 14.74 -2.32
CA MET A 180 -4.65 15.03 -3.45
C MET A 180 -3.88 15.56 -4.67
N THR A 181 -2.90 16.45 -4.48
CA THR A 181 -2.00 16.92 -5.55
C THR A 181 -1.27 15.75 -6.21
N GLY A 182 -0.72 14.83 -5.41
CA GLY A 182 -0.12 13.60 -5.93
C GLY A 182 -1.11 12.66 -6.59
N TYR A 183 -2.29 12.45 -5.99
CA TYR A 183 -3.34 11.64 -6.58
C TYR A 183 -3.78 12.16 -7.96
N LEU A 184 -3.93 13.47 -8.12
CA LEU A 184 -4.30 14.09 -9.41
C LEU A 184 -3.20 13.91 -10.47
N ASN A 185 -1.94 14.16 -10.12
CA ASN A 185 -0.78 13.90 -10.98
C ASN A 185 -0.73 12.43 -11.44
N LEU A 186 -0.87 11.49 -10.50
CA LEU A 186 -0.82 10.05 -10.76
C LEU A 186 -2.02 9.55 -11.57
N ARG A 187 -3.22 10.12 -11.34
CA ARG A 187 -4.43 9.79 -12.08
C ARG A 187 -4.35 10.26 -13.53
N GLN A 188 -3.80 11.45 -13.78
CA GLN A 188 -3.54 11.95 -15.14
C GLN A 188 -2.59 11.05 -15.93
N GLN A 189 -1.61 10.43 -15.25
CA GLN A 189 -0.68 9.46 -15.82
C GLN A 189 -1.26 8.03 -15.92
N GLY A 190 -2.50 7.80 -15.49
CA GLY A 190 -3.14 6.48 -15.48
C GLY A 190 -2.60 5.49 -14.43
N LEU A 191 -1.70 5.93 -13.54
CA LEU A 191 -1.03 5.07 -12.55
C LEU A 191 -1.94 4.67 -11.37
N VAL A 192 -2.92 5.50 -11.04
CA VAL A 192 -3.94 5.20 -10.00
C VAL A 192 -5.35 5.22 -10.60
N PRO A 193 -5.76 4.18 -11.34
CA PRO A 193 -7.05 4.14 -12.04
C PRO A 193 -8.27 4.10 -11.10
N ARG A 194 -8.08 3.83 -9.80
CA ARG A 194 -9.18 3.76 -8.82
C ARG A 194 -9.47 5.14 -8.23
N GLN A 195 -10.74 5.42 -7.96
CA GLN A 195 -11.18 6.62 -7.23
C GLN A 195 -11.07 6.42 -5.71
N ARG A 196 -9.90 5.95 -5.28
CA ARG A 196 -9.59 5.54 -3.91
C ARG A 196 -8.18 5.99 -3.56
N LEU A 197 -8.06 6.64 -2.42
CA LEU A 197 -6.80 7.17 -1.89
C LEU A 197 -6.71 6.86 -0.40
N ALA A 198 -5.70 6.11 0.01
CA ALA A 198 -5.34 5.98 1.42
C ALA A 198 -4.29 7.02 1.80
N ILE A 199 -4.39 7.56 3.02
CA ILE A 199 -3.48 8.57 3.56
C ILE A 199 -3.02 8.10 4.93
N VAL A 200 -1.71 8.07 5.17
CA VAL A 200 -1.10 7.77 6.46
C VAL A 200 -0.29 8.97 6.92
N ASP A 201 -0.58 9.49 8.12
CA ASP A 201 0.11 10.63 8.70
C ASP A 201 1.03 10.19 9.86
N PHE A 202 2.34 10.10 9.62
CA PHE A 202 3.33 9.73 10.63
C PHE A 202 3.78 10.89 11.54
N ASP A 203 3.24 12.11 11.40
CA ASP A 203 3.36 13.12 12.45
C ASP A 203 2.50 12.81 13.66
N LEU A 204 1.43 12.02 13.47
CA LEU A 204 0.65 11.49 14.58
C LEU A 204 1.34 10.26 15.21
N PRO A 205 1.32 10.13 16.55
CA PRO A 205 1.87 8.97 17.23
C PRO A 205 1.08 7.70 16.88
N SER A 206 1.72 6.54 17.03
CA SER A 206 1.13 5.24 16.66
C SER A 206 -0.12 4.85 17.46
N THR A 207 -0.39 5.54 18.55
CA THR A 207 -1.62 5.40 19.36
C THR A 207 -2.83 6.11 18.75
N GLU A 208 -2.63 7.00 17.78
CA GLU A 208 -3.71 7.75 17.13
C GLU A 208 -4.19 7.08 15.84
N LYS A 209 -5.48 7.29 15.53
CA LYS A 209 -6.08 6.85 14.26
C LYS A 209 -5.62 7.73 13.11
N ARG A 210 -4.44 7.38 12.58
CA ARG A 210 -3.64 8.14 11.61
C ARG A 210 -3.62 7.56 10.19
N LEU A 211 -4.49 6.58 9.90
CA LEU A 211 -4.79 6.14 8.54
C LEU A 211 -6.21 6.52 8.17
N TRP A 212 -6.37 7.15 7.00
CA TRP A 212 -7.66 7.39 6.36
C TRP A 212 -7.70 6.67 5.01
N VAL A 213 -8.89 6.21 4.60
CA VAL A 213 -9.16 5.75 3.24
C VAL A 213 -10.32 6.57 2.69
N LEU A 214 -10.10 7.22 1.55
CA LEU A 214 -11.05 8.12 0.93
C LEU A 214 -11.69 7.48 -0.30
N ASP A 215 -13.01 7.65 -0.44
CA ASP A 215 -13.66 7.72 -1.74
C ASP A 215 -13.49 9.14 -2.28
N VAL A 216 -12.58 9.29 -3.25
CA VAL A 216 -12.25 10.60 -3.83
C VAL A 216 -13.38 11.10 -4.73
N SER A 217 -14.18 10.21 -5.31
CA SER A 217 -15.34 10.59 -6.13
C SER A 217 -16.55 11.04 -5.30
N ALA A 218 -16.73 10.44 -4.12
CA ALA A 218 -17.86 10.75 -3.23
C ALA A 218 -17.52 11.79 -2.14
N ASN A 219 -16.28 12.28 -2.06
CA ASN A 219 -15.76 13.09 -0.96
C ASN A 219 -16.09 12.49 0.42
N GLN A 220 -15.78 11.21 0.59
CA GLN A 220 -16.13 10.46 1.80
C GLN A 220 -14.93 9.74 2.40
N VAL A 221 -14.75 9.84 3.71
CA VAL A 221 -13.87 8.93 4.46
C VAL A 221 -14.59 7.59 4.65
N LEU A 222 -14.05 6.53 4.06
CA LEU A 222 -14.56 5.15 4.21
C LEU A 222 -14.06 4.50 5.50
N TYR A 223 -12.78 4.75 5.85
CA TYR A 223 -12.15 4.20 7.04
C TYR A 223 -11.25 5.26 7.69
N ARG A 224 -11.25 5.31 9.03
CA ARG A 224 -10.28 6.04 9.87
C ARG A 224 -9.81 5.10 10.98
N THR A 225 -8.53 4.74 11.00
CA THR A 225 -8.04 3.65 11.87
C THR A 225 -6.56 3.77 12.26
N LEU A 226 -6.12 2.87 13.14
CA LEU A 226 -4.73 2.69 13.56
C LEU A 226 -3.90 2.08 12.41
N VAL A 227 -2.61 2.45 12.34
CA VAL A 227 -1.64 1.81 11.44
C VAL A 227 -0.26 1.76 12.07
N ALA A 228 0.35 0.58 12.05
CA ALA A 228 1.72 0.37 12.54
C ALA A 228 2.77 0.73 11.48
N HIS A 229 3.91 1.20 11.96
CA HIS A 229 5.11 1.49 11.17
C HIS A 229 6.20 0.43 11.41
N GLY A 230 7.28 0.47 10.63
CA GLY A 230 8.43 -0.44 10.77
C GLY A 230 9.18 -0.28 12.10
N ASN A 231 9.69 -1.38 12.67
CA ASN A 231 10.23 -1.40 14.02
C ASN A 231 11.52 -0.58 14.22
N GLN A 232 12.22 -0.23 13.13
CA GLN A 232 13.37 0.69 13.12
C GLN A 232 12.97 2.15 12.81
N SER A 233 11.70 2.44 12.52
CA SER A 233 11.24 3.81 12.27
C SER A 233 11.06 4.65 13.53
N GLY A 234 11.00 4.03 14.71
CA GLY A 234 10.81 4.71 16.00
C GLY A 234 9.91 3.93 16.96
N GLN A 235 9.71 4.45 18.18
CA GLN A 235 8.92 3.76 19.22
C GLN A 235 7.43 4.13 19.15
N LEU A 236 7.06 5.28 19.72
CA LEU A 236 5.70 5.82 19.71
C LEU A 236 5.43 6.57 18.40
N GLN A 237 6.30 7.51 18.04
CA GLN A 237 6.30 8.18 16.73
C GLN A 237 7.19 7.42 15.73
N ALA A 238 7.01 7.70 14.44
CA ALA A 238 7.98 7.35 13.41
C ALA A 238 8.81 8.60 13.05
N SER A 239 10.12 8.51 13.28
CA SER A 239 11.11 9.56 13.04
C SER A 239 12.15 9.18 11.98
N HIS A 240 12.25 7.90 11.64
CA HIS A 240 13.24 7.39 10.67
C HIS A 240 12.57 6.59 9.56
N PHE A 241 13.03 6.81 8.34
CA PHE A 241 12.47 6.21 7.13
C PHE A 241 13.60 5.78 6.22
N SER A 242 13.40 4.71 5.46
CA SER A 242 14.43 4.20 4.56
C SER A 242 13.82 3.44 3.39
N ASN A 243 14.43 3.63 2.22
CA ASN A 243 14.18 2.82 1.02
C ASN A 243 15.11 1.60 0.94
N THR A 244 16.00 1.39 1.91
CA THR A 244 17.01 0.31 1.87
C THR A 244 16.40 -1.04 2.20
N VAL A 245 16.77 -2.08 1.46
CA VAL A 245 16.38 -3.47 1.72
C VAL A 245 16.85 -3.91 3.12
N ASN A 246 16.00 -4.63 3.84
CA ASN A 246 16.24 -5.09 5.23
C ASN A 246 16.46 -3.98 6.29
N SER A 247 16.18 -2.71 5.98
CA SER A 247 16.21 -1.62 6.98
C SER A 247 15.19 -1.77 8.12
N HIS A 248 14.12 -2.53 7.89
CA HIS A 248 12.94 -2.66 8.76
C HIS A 248 12.25 -1.33 9.13
N MET A 249 12.57 -0.25 8.41
CA MET A 249 11.89 1.04 8.48
C MET A 249 10.74 1.08 7.48
N SER A 250 9.72 1.90 7.76
CA SER A 250 8.77 2.34 6.74
C SER A 250 9.46 3.34 5.78
N SER A 251 8.82 3.60 4.65
CA SER A 251 9.25 4.59 3.65
C SER A 251 8.10 5.56 3.36
N LEU A 252 8.44 6.80 3.00
CA LEU A 252 7.46 7.86 2.73
C LEU A 252 7.02 7.87 1.27
N GLY A 253 6.00 8.66 0.99
CA GLY A 253 5.55 8.99 -0.37
C GLY A 253 4.41 8.15 -0.92
N PHE A 254 4.26 8.21 -2.23
CA PHE A 254 3.18 7.61 -3.01
C PHE A 254 3.48 6.15 -3.38
N TYR A 255 2.45 5.33 -3.22
CA TYR A 255 2.39 3.93 -3.62
C TYR A 255 1.13 3.69 -4.44
N VAL A 256 1.18 2.69 -5.32
CA VAL A 256 0.00 2.08 -5.93
C VAL A 256 -0.25 0.69 -5.33
N ALA A 257 -1.51 0.42 -5.00
CA ALA A 257 -1.98 -0.87 -4.53
C ALA A 257 -2.20 -1.84 -5.68
N GLY A 258 -1.49 -2.96 -5.68
CA GLY A 258 -1.57 -4.00 -6.72
C GLY A 258 -2.46 -5.17 -6.34
N GLU A 259 -1.94 -6.38 -6.58
CA GLU A 259 -2.63 -7.65 -6.31
C GLU A 259 -2.59 -8.07 -4.84
N THR A 260 -3.59 -8.86 -4.45
CA THR A 260 -3.62 -9.55 -3.15
C THR A 260 -2.98 -10.93 -3.21
N TYR A 261 -2.41 -11.38 -2.10
CA TYR A 261 -1.99 -12.78 -1.91
C TYR A 261 -2.26 -13.21 -0.46
N VAL A 262 -2.16 -14.52 -0.19
CA VAL A 262 -2.22 -15.05 1.18
C VAL A 262 -0.82 -15.50 1.60
N GLY A 263 -0.39 -15.08 2.79
CA GLY A 263 0.91 -15.44 3.36
C GLY A 263 0.86 -15.57 4.88
N LYS A 264 2.02 -15.47 5.54
CA LYS A 264 2.15 -15.60 7.01
C LYS A 264 1.34 -14.58 7.84
N HIS A 265 0.84 -13.52 7.20
CA HIS A 265 -0.01 -12.48 7.81
C HIS A 265 -1.46 -12.55 7.30
N GLY A 266 -1.90 -13.70 6.78
CA GLY A 266 -3.20 -13.83 6.12
C GLY A 266 -3.23 -13.09 4.78
N ARG A 267 -4.40 -12.54 4.43
CA ARG A 267 -4.60 -11.78 3.18
C ARG A 267 -3.81 -10.48 3.20
N SER A 268 -2.93 -10.29 2.22
CA SER A 268 -2.00 -9.16 2.14
C SER A 268 -2.10 -8.50 0.77
N LEU A 269 -1.98 -7.18 0.71
CA LEU A 269 -2.07 -6.37 -0.52
C LEU A 269 -0.70 -5.81 -0.88
N ARG A 270 -0.21 -6.11 -2.09
CA ARG A 270 1.10 -5.64 -2.56
C ARG A 270 1.09 -4.13 -2.83
N LEU A 271 2.18 -3.46 -2.45
CA LEU A 271 2.41 -2.05 -2.73
C LEU A 271 3.63 -1.88 -3.63
N SER A 272 3.48 -1.10 -4.70
CA SER A 272 4.59 -0.60 -5.51
C SER A 272 4.80 0.87 -5.18
N GLY A 273 6.02 1.25 -4.78
CA GLY A 273 6.40 2.63 -4.53
C GLY A 273 6.67 3.37 -5.84
N LEU A 274 6.34 4.66 -5.89
CA LEU A 274 6.44 5.51 -7.07
C LEU A 274 7.49 6.62 -6.94
N ASP A 275 7.97 6.91 -5.73
CA ASP A 275 8.96 7.97 -5.47
C ASP A 275 10.38 7.40 -5.42
N GLU A 276 11.18 7.77 -6.41
CA GLU A 276 12.57 7.35 -6.49
C GLU A 276 13.40 7.85 -5.30
N GLY A 277 14.32 7.02 -4.81
CA GLY A 277 15.07 7.27 -3.59
C GLY A 277 14.27 7.08 -2.29
N PHE A 278 12.96 7.36 -2.27
CA PHE A 278 12.13 7.30 -1.05
C PHE A 278 11.43 5.96 -0.83
N ASN A 279 10.81 5.39 -1.87
CA ASN A 279 10.05 4.13 -1.75
C ASN A 279 10.16 3.19 -2.97
N SER A 280 10.95 3.51 -3.98
CA SER A 280 11.15 2.69 -5.20
C SER A 280 11.48 1.19 -4.95
N ASN A 281 12.13 0.84 -3.82
CA ASN A 281 12.40 -0.56 -3.47
C ASN A 281 11.24 -1.27 -2.74
N ALA A 282 10.04 -0.69 -2.63
CA ALA A 282 8.91 -1.25 -1.87
C ALA A 282 8.60 -2.72 -2.23
N ALA A 283 8.58 -3.05 -3.52
CA ALA A 283 8.35 -4.42 -3.98
C ALA A 283 9.49 -5.37 -3.59
N ALA A 284 10.76 -4.95 -3.76
CA ALA A 284 11.94 -5.73 -3.36
C ALA A 284 12.05 -5.90 -1.83
N ARG A 285 11.51 -4.95 -1.06
CA ARG A 285 11.36 -4.99 0.40
C ARG A 285 10.13 -5.77 0.88
N ALA A 286 9.33 -6.32 -0.05
CA ALA A 286 8.07 -6.99 0.22
C ALA A 286 7.11 -6.16 1.10
N ILE A 287 7.02 -4.84 0.83
CA ILE A 287 6.11 -3.93 1.52
C ILE A 287 4.68 -4.18 1.06
N VAL A 288 3.80 -4.45 2.04
CA VAL A 288 2.40 -4.85 1.82
C VAL A 288 1.50 -4.24 2.89
N VAL A 289 0.22 -4.03 2.58
CA VAL A 289 -0.81 -3.83 3.62
C VAL A 289 -1.24 -5.21 4.14
N HIS A 290 -1.26 -5.41 5.47
CA HIS A 290 -1.69 -6.66 6.08
C HIS A 290 -2.33 -6.45 7.47
N GLY A 291 -3.03 -7.46 7.98
CA GLY A 291 -3.57 -7.45 9.35
C GLY A 291 -2.52 -7.84 10.40
N ALA A 292 -2.66 -7.35 11.63
CA ALA A 292 -1.86 -7.77 12.78
C ALA A 292 -2.62 -7.59 14.11
N ASP A 293 -2.45 -8.55 15.03
CA ASP A 293 -3.02 -8.59 16.38
C ASP A 293 -2.51 -7.45 17.29
N TYR A 294 -1.22 -7.11 17.15
CA TYR A 294 -0.58 -6.00 17.83
C TYR A 294 -1.03 -4.60 17.38
N VAL A 295 -1.97 -4.52 16.43
CA VAL A 295 -2.58 -3.28 15.95
C VAL A 295 -3.97 -3.14 16.57
N SER A 296 -4.02 -2.87 17.88
CA SER A 296 -5.26 -2.74 18.63
C SER A 296 -5.16 -1.78 19.82
N GLU A 297 -6.29 -1.18 20.20
CA GLU A 297 -6.43 -0.34 21.41
C GLU A 297 -6.02 -1.09 22.69
N ASN A 298 -6.24 -2.41 22.74
CA ASN A 298 -5.84 -3.23 23.89
C ASN A 298 -4.31 -3.38 23.97
N PHE A 299 -3.62 -3.54 22.83
CA PHE A 299 -2.15 -3.54 22.79
C PHE A 299 -1.57 -2.19 23.21
N ILE A 300 -2.21 -1.07 22.81
CA ILE A 300 -1.85 0.28 23.25
C ILE A 300 -1.99 0.40 24.78
N LYS A 301 -3.13 0.02 25.35
CA LYS A 301 -3.37 0.07 26.81
C LYS A 301 -2.38 -0.75 27.62
N GLN A 302 -1.91 -1.89 27.08
CA GLN A 302 -0.96 -2.78 27.76
C GLN A 302 0.50 -2.32 27.65
N THR A 303 0.88 -1.62 26.57
CA THR A 303 2.31 -1.36 26.26
C THR A 303 2.67 0.12 26.08
N GLY A 304 1.69 1.03 26.17
CA GLY A 304 1.86 2.47 25.98
C GLY A 304 2.08 2.92 24.53
N ARG A 305 1.98 2.00 23.55
CA ARG A 305 2.18 2.26 22.12
C ARG A 305 1.58 1.16 21.25
N LEU A 306 1.52 1.35 19.95
CA LEU A 306 1.18 0.27 19.02
C LEU A 306 2.33 -0.74 18.87
N GLY A 307 2.02 -1.94 18.36
CA GLY A 307 3.05 -2.83 17.82
C GLY A 307 3.65 -2.29 16.52
N ARG A 308 4.69 -2.98 16.01
CA ARG A 308 5.46 -2.53 14.84
C ARG A 308 5.82 -3.68 13.92
N SER A 309 5.80 -3.41 12.62
CA SER A 309 6.11 -4.35 11.55
C SER A 309 7.61 -4.31 11.18
N GLN A 310 7.98 -4.85 10.02
CA GLN A 310 9.30 -4.67 9.40
C GLN A 310 9.29 -3.63 8.25
N GLY A 311 8.36 -2.67 8.30
CA GLY A 311 8.23 -1.56 7.35
C GLY A 311 6.84 -1.44 6.74
N CYS A 312 6.12 -2.57 6.66
CA CYS A 312 4.75 -2.68 6.16
C CYS A 312 3.72 -1.86 6.98
N PRO A 313 2.77 -1.18 6.35
CA PRO A 313 1.59 -0.65 7.05
C PRO A 313 0.70 -1.83 7.53
N ALA A 314 0.76 -2.14 8.82
CA ALA A 314 -0.06 -3.18 9.43
C ALA A 314 -1.32 -2.57 10.09
N LEU A 315 -2.46 -3.25 9.93
CA LEU A 315 -3.80 -2.77 10.28
C LEU A 315 -4.51 -3.68 11.32
N PRO A 316 -5.56 -3.21 12.00
CA PRO A 316 -6.39 -4.03 12.86
C PRO A 316 -7.02 -5.23 12.13
N LEU A 317 -7.13 -6.37 12.80
CA LEU A 317 -7.66 -7.63 12.23
C LEU A 317 -9.15 -7.56 11.84
N ASP A 318 -9.92 -6.64 12.42
CA ASP A 318 -11.33 -6.38 12.10
C ASP A 318 -11.51 -5.46 10.88
N LEU A 319 -10.47 -4.75 10.45
CA LEU A 319 -10.55 -3.73 9.38
C LEU A 319 -9.63 -3.99 8.18
N TYR A 320 -8.60 -4.84 8.31
CA TYR A 320 -7.62 -5.02 7.23
C TYR A 320 -8.23 -5.57 5.94
N GLU A 321 -9.19 -6.51 6.01
CA GLU A 321 -9.86 -7.03 4.82
C GLU A 321 -10.69 -5.98 4.08
N PRO A 322 -11.69 -5.31 4.69
CA PRO A 322 -12.49 -4.30 4.00
C PRO A 322 -11.63 -3.12 3.47
N ILE A 323 -10.54 -2.76 4.14
CA ILE A 323 -9.56 -1.78 3.62
C ILE A 323 -8.82 -2.34 2.38
N ILE A 324 -8.35 -3.58 2.41
CA ILE A 324 -7.72 -4.23 1.25
C ILE A 324 -8.69 -4.31 0.06
N ASP A 325 -9.95 -4.65 0.27
CA ASP A 325 -10.95 -4.70 -0.81
C ASP A 325 -11.26 -3.32 -1.40
N SER A 326 -11.20 -2.26 -0.58
CA SER A 326 -11.31 -0.89 -1.07
C SER A 326 -10.08 -0.43 -1.88
N LEU A 327 -8.89 -0.97 -1.63
CA LEU A 327 -7.64 -0.48 -2.22
C LEU A 327 -7.10 -1.34 -3.39
N LYS A 328 -7.41 -2.64 -3.44
CA LYS A 328 -6.89 -3.53 -4.49
C LYS A 328 -7.23 -3.06 -5.91
N GLY A 329 -6.33 -3.37 -6.85
CA GLY A 329 -6.51 -3.08 -8.27
C GLY A 329 -6.30 -1.60 -8.65
N GLY A 330 -5.31 -0.92 -8.04
CA GLY A 330 -4.81 0.38 -8.51
C GLY A 330 -5.25 1.60 -7.70
N ALA A 331 -5.52 1.48 -6.39
CA ALA A 331 -5.71 2.65 -5.52
C ALA A 331 -4.38 3.31 -5.17
N GLY A 332 -4.43 4.63 -4.94
CA GLY A 332 -3.30 5.38 -4.40
C GLY A 332 -3.18 5.20 -2.89
N LEU A 333 -1.95 5.26 -2.39
CA LEU A 333 -1.64 5.34 -0.96
C LEU A 333 -0.52 6.37 -0.77
N PHE A 334 -0.70 7.33 0.13
CA PHE A 334 0.30 8.34 0.49
C PHE A 334 0.74 8.16 1.95
N MET A 335 2.05 8.05 2.18
CA MET A 335 2.63 8.00 3.53
C MET A 335 3.43 9.27 3.83
N HIS A 336 2.92 10.09 4.74
CA HIS A 336 3.46 11.41 5.06
C HIS A 336 4.28 11.43 6.34
N LYS A 337 5.28 12.32 6.38
CA LYS A 337 5.94 12.82 7.59
C LYS A 337 6.53 14.20 7.31
N SER A 338 6.21 15.22 8.12
CA SER A 338 6.84 16.54 7.99
C SER A 338 8.31 16.49 8.41
N GLU A 339 9.12 17.40 7.85
CA GLU A 339 10.55 17.59 8.18
C GLU A 339 11.47 16.37 7.92
N ALA A 340 10.96 15.29 7.30
CA ALA A 340 11.72 14.08 6.98
C ALA A 340 12.53 14.16 5.67
N GLY A 341 12.71 15.36 5.10
CA GLY A 341 13.42 15.57 3.83
C GLY A 341 12.71 14.98 2.60
N TYR A 342 11.43 14.63 2.71
CA TYR A 342 10.65 14.05 1.60
C TYR A 342 10.40 15.07 0.47
N SER A 343 10.57 14.59 -0.76
CA SER A 343 10.22 15.31 -1.99
C SER A 343 9.70 14.33 -3.05
N SER A 344 8.94 14.82 -4.02
CA SER A 344 8.30 13.96 -5.03
C SER A 344 7.97 14.74 -6.30
N PRO A 345 8.15 14.15 -7.50
CA PRO A 345 7.72 14.76 -8.75
C PRO A 345 6.18 14.84 -8.89
N TYR A 346 5.43 14.16 -8.03
CA TYR A 346 3.96 14.16 -8.04
C TYR A 346 3.35 15.28 -7.18
N LEU A 347 4.16 16.01 -6.39
CA LEU A 347 3.71 17.21 -5.65
C LEU A 347 3.71 18.48 -6.52
N ASP A 348 3.55 18.32 -7.83
CA ASP A 348 3.47 19.42 -8.80
C ASP A 348 2.04 19.98 -8.85
N GLU A 349 1.81 21.11 -8.19
CA GLU A 349 0.51 21.79 -8.11
C GLU A 349 0.02 22.31 -9.46
N GLN A 350 0.93 22.72 -10.36
CA GLN A 350 0.56 23.20 -11.70
C GLN A 350 0.00 22.05 -12.54
N LYS A 351 0.67 20.88 -12.53
CA LYS A 351 0.17 19.66 -13.18
C LYS A 351 -1.12 19.15 -12.52
N ALA A 352 -1.21 19.15 -11.19
CA ALA A 352 -2.43 18.76 -10.48
C ALA A 352 -3.61 19.66 -10.87
N SER A 353 -3.39 20.97 -11.00
CA SER A 353 -4.42 21.92 -11.38
C SER A 353 -4.83 21.74 -12.85
N ALA A 354 -3.89 21.50 -13.76
CA ALA A 354 -4.20 21.18 -15.17
C ALA A 354 -4.92 19.83 -15.33
N ALA A 355 -4.65 18.86 -14.45
CA ALA A 355 -5.35 17.58 -14.41
C ALA A 355 -6.79 17.72 -13.86
N TYR A 356 -7.02 18.64 -12.92
CA TYR A 356 -8.33 18.89 -12.31
C TYR A 356 -9.23 19.79 -13.16
N PHE A 357 -8.64 20.80 -13.82
CA PHE A 357 -9.30 21.69 -14.77
C PHE A 357 -8.74 21.45 -16.18
N PRO A 358 -9.13 20.36 -16.88
CA PRO A 358 -8.71 20.14 -18.25
C PRO A 358 -9.18 21.31 -19.14
N ALA A 359 -8.33 21.71 -20.09
CA ALA A 359 -8.73 22.65 -21.13
C ALA A 359 -9.90 22.06 -21.94
N ALA A 360 -10.89 22.91 -22.23
CA ALA A 360 -12.15 22.55 -22.89
C ALA A 360 -11.99 22.33 -24.40
#